data_AF-A0A351R2S4-F1
#
_entry.id   AF-A0A351R2S4-F1
#
_cell.length_a   1.000
_cell.length_b   1.000
_cell.length_c   1.000
_cell.angle_alpha   90.00
_cell.angle_beta   90.00
_cell.angle_gamma   90.00
#
_symmetry.space_group_name_H-M   'P 1'
#
loop_
_entity.id
_entity.type
_entity.pdbx_description
1 polymer ?
#
loop_
_entity_poly.entity_id
_entity_poly.type
_entity_poly.pdbx_seq_one_letter_code
_entity_poly.pdbx_strand_id
1 'polypeptide(L)'
;MCLSVHWRMFPKQGSALCHAQPDPGHRSCLPYGSPPQVLTPQADGTKTFTTDTAVIDISHTQEGYIMAKYTGSNAKPKLQLTGTDGITYTYSLYKDYSTFPLTSGDGTYQVGVYENVSDDRYTTLLSETFSVTLTDPLKPYLYPNQYVNFTADFLPVAKAEELADGASSDLDIISSVYNYIITHTTRTLLHISTILNHYMLGFIIAFLVLLIICMILYHTDLGRVLFLGQKLAMTVASGRVPNCLYLVLSSGLDSNIGLTLARELVNNPHMQALIDKCHENIRHGESFDKALLLSGIFSQMYASWIVIGSRTGEMESIVSQREINTDTASYLTALRAALRQINGIIYTSAAENMIAMDSSILQLYKDGRIDKHTAISEAVNPEIMSKRLNLL
;
A
#
# COMPACT_ATOMS: atom_id res chain seq x y z
N MET A 1 -18.15 16.66 -4.32
CA MET A 1 -17.18 17.77 -4.30
C MET A 1 -16.61 18.11 -5.69
N CYS A 2 -16.59 17.18 -6.68
CA CYS A 2 -16.23 17.47 -8.09
C CYS A 2 -17.31 18.18 -8.95
N LEU A 3 -18.47 18.55 -8.41
CA LEU A 3 -19.62 19.03 -9.20
C LEU A 3 -19.76 20.57 -9.28
N SER A 4 -18.96 21.34 -8.55
CA SER A 4 -19.09 22.80 -8.50
C SER A 4 -18.25 23.59 -9.51
N VAL A 5 -17.31 22.96 -10.22
CA VAL A 5 -16.28 23.69 -11.00
C VAL A 5 -16.49 23.64 -12.52
N HIS A 6 -17.57 23.06 -13.01
CA HIS A 6 -17.82 22.90 -14.46
C HIS A 6 -18.55 24.06 -15.14
N TRP A 7 -18.67 25.21 -14.48
CA TRP A 7 -19.66 26.21 -14.88
C TRP A 7 -19.00 27.48 -15.41
N ARG A 8 -19.12 27.62 -16.74
CA ARG A 8 -18.90 28.80 -17.60
C ARG A 8 -17.53 28.80 -18.28
N MET A 9 -17.52 28.32 -19.52
CA MET A 9 -16.39 28.30 -20.46
C MET A 9 -16.46 29.41 -21.54
N PHE A 10 -17.37 30.39 -21.44
CA PHE A 10 -17.56 31.40 -22.50
C PHE A 10 -17.53 32.83 -21.94
N PRO A 11 -16.61 33.69 -22.40
CA PRO A 11 -16.48 35.07 -21.93
C PRO A 11 -17.56 35.98 -22.53
N LYS A 12 -18.05 36.93 -21.73
CA LYS A 12 -18.91 38.03 -22.18
C LYS A 12 -18.07 39.17 -22.76
N GLN A 13 -18.54 39.77 -23.84
CA GLN A 13 -18.20 41.16 -24.16
C GLN A 13 -19.46 41.94 -24.59
N GLY A 14 -19.64 43.12 -23.99
CA GLY A 14 -20.29 44.27 -24.62
C GLY A 14 -21.83 44.32 -24.64
N SER A 15 -22.36 45.38 -24.04
CA SER A 15 -23.78 45.75 -23.91
C SER A 15 -24.55 45.99 -25.21
N ALA A 16 -25.80 45.53 -25.27
CA ALA A 16 -26.92 46.31 -25.83
C ALA A 16 -28.24 45.87 -25.19
N LEU A 17 -28.90 46.79 -24.48
CA LEU A 17 -30.30 46.70 -24.10
C LEU A 17 -31.18 46.61 -25.35
N CYS A 18 -31.92 45.52 -25.52
CA CYS A 18 -33.08 45.50 -26.41
C CYS A 18 -34.25 44.83 -25.68
N HIS A 19 -35.10 45.66 -25.07
CA HIS A 19 -36.50 45.32 -24.83
C HIS A 19 -37.22 45.23 -26.18
N ALA A 20 -37.67 44.03 -26.58
CA ALA A 20 -38.80 43.85 -27.50
C ALA A 20 -39.28 42.40 -27.45
N GLN A 21 -40.60 42.20 -27.34
CA GLN A 21 -41.27 40.90 -27.44
C GLN A 21 -40.96 40.18 -28.77
N PRO A 22 -40.95 38.84 -28.82
CA PRO A 22 -40.66 38.12 -30.05
C PRO A 22 -41.89 38.00 -30.95
N ASP A 23 -41.71 38.36 -32.21
CA ASP A 23 -42.64 38.15 -33.33
C ASP A 23 -42.52 36.68 -33.82
N PRO A 24 -43.63 35.95 -34.06
CA PRO A 24 -43.60 34.54 -34.42
C PRO A 24 -43.49 34.39 -35.94
N GLY A 25 -42.31 34.61 -36.52
CA GLY A 25 -42.20 34.49 -37.99
C GLY A 25 -40.82 34.56 -38.65
N HIS A 26 -39.77 34.99 -37.94
CA HIS A 26 -38.43 35.08 -38.53
C HIS A 26 -37.38 34.55 -37.55
N ARG A 27 -37.04 33.26 -37.66
CA ARG A 27 -35.78 32.74 -37.11
C ARG A 27 -34.65 33.06 -38.09
N SER A 28 -34.24 34.32 -38.12
CA SER A 28 -32.89 34.65 -38.56
C SER A 28 -31.94 34.32 -37.42
N CYS A 29 -31.46 33.08 -37.37
CA CYS A 29 -30.40 32.67 -36.45
C CYS A 29 -29.09 33.31 -36.92
N LEU A 30 -28.82 34.54 -36.50
CA LEU A 30 -27.43 34.99 -36.44
C LEU A 30 -26.76 34.15 -35.33
N PRO A 31 -25.59 33.55 -35.57
CA PRO A 31 -24.92 32.75 -34.55
C PRO A 31 -24.70 33.61 -33.32
N TYR A 32 -25.17 33.14 -32.16
CA TYR A 32 -24.91 33.75 -30.88
C TYR A 32 -23.41 33.59 -30.58
N GLY A 33 -22.66 34.68 -30.67
CA GLY A 33 -21.27 34.73 -30.27
C GLY A 33 -20.26 34.27 -31.31
N SER A 34 -18.98 34.45 -30.96
CA SER A 34 -17.83 33.90 -31.69
C SER A 34 -17.74 32.38 -31.48
N PRO A 35 -17.09 31.63 -32.39
CA PRO A 35 -16.92 30.19 -32.21
C PRO A 35 -16.26 29.87 -30.86
N PRO A 36 -16.64 28.75 -30.22
CA PRO A 36 -16.10 28.35 -28.93
C PRO A 36 -14.57 28.22 -29.03
N GLN A 37 -13.85 28.93 -28.15
CA GLN A 37 -12.39 28.92 -28.13
C GLN A 37 -11.89 28.23 -26.86
N VAL A 38 -11.00 27.26 -27.05
CA VAL A 38 -10.29 26.61 -25.93
C VAL A 38 -9.10 27.47 -25.57
N LEU A 39 -9.09 27.98 -24.34
CA LEU A 39 -7.97 28.77 -23.83
C LEU A 39 -6.86 27.87 -23.30
N THR A 40 -5.63 28.12 -23.74
CA THR A 40 -4.44 27.39 -23.30
C THR A 40 -3.56 28.28 -22.44
N PRO A 41 -3.19 27.86 -21.22
CA PRO A 41 -2.34 28.65 -20.34
C PRO A 41 -0.90 28.70 -20.88
N GLN A 42 -0.25 29.85 -20.71
CA GLN A 42 1.12 30.10 -21.17
C GLN A 42 2.01 30.64 -20.03
N ALA A 43 3.27 30.22 -20.06
CA ALA A 43 4.31 30.67 -19.13
C ALA A 43 5.36 31.50 -19.90
N ASP A 44 5.04 32.77 -20.14
CA ASP A 44 5.85 33.67 -20.97
C ASP A 44 7.14 34.14 -20.27
N GLY A 45 7.24 33.97 -18.95
CA GLY A 45 8.42 34.35 -18.18
C GLY A 45 8.62 35.86 -17.99
N THR A 46 7.65 36.70 -18.36
CA THR A 46 7.76 38.17 -18.23
C THR A 46 7.83 38.64 -16.78
N LYS A 47 7.14 37.95 -15.88
CA LYS A 47 7.18 38.17 -14.43
C LYS A 47 7.23 36.82 -13.73
N THR A 48 8.32 36.55 -13.02
CA THR A 48 8.54 35.27 -12.37
C THR A 48 9.13 35.44 -10.97
N PHE A 49 8.82 34.49 -10.10
CA PHE A 49 9.53 34.25 -8.85
C PHE A 49 10.28 32.93 -9.00
N THR A 50 11.60 32.96 -8.83
CA THR A 50 12.47 31.82 -9.12
C THR A 50 13.40 31.50 -7.96
N THR A 51 13.61 30.22 -7.73
CA THR A 51 14.69 29.67 -6.92
C THR A 51 15.44 28.62 -7.76
N ASP A 52 16.49 28.02 -7.20
CA ASP A 52 17.25 26.96 -7.89
C ASP A 52 16.39 25.74 -8.27
N THR A 53 15.31 25.49 -7.52
CA THR A 53 14.48 24.29 -7.64
C THR A 53 13.01 24.56 -7.94
N ALA A 54 12.55 25.82 -7.96
CA ALA A 54 11.16 26.16 -8.24
C ALA A 54 11.02 27.43 -9.08
N VAL A 55 10.02 27.46 -9.96
CA VAL A 55 9.68 28.63 -10.77
C VAL A 55 8.19 28.86 -10.69
N ILE A 56 7.78 30.07 -10.32
CA ILE A 56 6.41 30.57 -10.39
C ILE A 56 6.37 31.68 -11.44
N ASP A 57 5.53 31.51 -12.44
CA ASP A 57 5.24 32.48 -13.48
C ASP A 57 3.91 33.18 -13.19
N ILE A 58 3.99 34.50 -13.03
CA ILE A 58 2.87 35.40 -12.75
C ILE A 58 2.62 36.37 -13.92
N SER A 59 3.09 36.04 -15.12
CA SER A 59 2.93 36.86 -16.33
C SER A 59 1.45 37.11 -16.67
N HIS A 60 0.60 36.14 -16.36
CA HIS A 60 -0.81 36.11 -16.75
C HIS A 60 -1.79 36.30 -15.59
N THR A 61 -1.40 37.03 -14.54
CA THR A 61 -2.29 37.31 -13.39
C THR A 61 -3.58 38.04 -13.79
N GLN A 62 -3.53 38.90 -14.82
CA GLN A 62 -4.70 39.60 -15.39
C GLN A 62 -5.68 38.67 -16.13
N GLU A 63 -5.17 37.51 -16.59
CA GLU A 63 -5.93 36.41 -17.18
C GLU A 63 -6.45 35.43 -16.11
N GLY A 64 -6.16 35.67 -14.83
CA GLY A 64 -6.74 34.91 -13.73
C GLY A 64 -6.03 33.61 -13.36
N TYR A 65 -4.78 33.42 -13.77
CA TYR A 65 -3.97 32.26 -13.37
C TYR A 65 -2.50 32.59 -13.15
N ILE A 66 -1.82 31.69 -12.44
CA ILE A 66 -0.36 31.60 -12.36
C ILE A 66 0.06 30.20 -12.79
N MET A 67 1.30 30.05 -13.26
CA MET A 67 1.85 28.73 -13.57
C MET A 67 3.06 28.46 -12.70
N ALA A 68 3.23 27.25 -12.20
CA ALA A 68 4.43 26.91 -11.45
C ALA A 68 4.94 25.50 -11.78
N LYS A 69 6.26 25.33 -11.63
CA LYS A 69 6.95 24.05 -11.77
C LYS A 69 8.03 23.89 -10.70
N TYR A 70 8.40 22.65 -10.44
CA TYR A 70 9.41 22.28 -9.46
C TYR A 70 10.44 21.32 -10.07
N THR A 71 11.70 21.74 -10.12
CA THR A 71 12.83 21.01 -10.70
C THR A 71 13.74 20.36 -9.65
N GLY A 72 13.44 20.49 -8.36
CA GLY A 72 14.22 19.86 -7.30
C GLY A 72 14.00 18.35 -7.16
N SER A 73 14.72 17.74 -6.21
CA SER A 73 14.71 16.29 -5.96
C SER A 73 13.69 15.84 -4.92
N ASN A 74 12.96 16.75 -4.28
CA ASN A 74 11.98 16.41 -3.26
C ASN A 74 10.79 15.62 -3.86
N ALA A 75 10.34 14.58 -3.17
CA ALA A 75 9.24 13.73 -3.65
C ALA A 75 7.84 14.34 -3.45
N LYS A 76 7.70 15.33 -2.57
CA LYS A 76 6.41 15.92 -2.18
C LYS A 76 6.47 17.45 -2.10
N PRO A 77 6.86 18.18 -3.16
CA PRO A 77 6.79 19.63 -3.18
C PRO A 77 5.33 20.09 -3.19
N LYS A 78 5.03 21.16 -2.44
CA LYS A 78 3.69 21.75 -2.37
C LYS A 78 3.74 23.23 -2.72
N LEU A 79 2.70 23.70 -3.40
CA LEU A 79 2.41 25.12 -3.59
C LEU A 79 1.25 25.50 -2.68
N GLN A 80 1.37 26.58 -1.93
CA GLN A 80 0.25 27.21 -1.25
C GLN A 80 -0.06 28.54 -1.90
N LEU A 81 -1.35 28.77 -2.15
CA LEU A 81 -1.87 30.01 -2.69
C LEU A 81 -2.93 30.53 -1.72
N THR A 82 -2.65 31.66 -1.09
CA THR A 82 -3.55 32.34 -0.18
C THR A 82 -4.20 33.52 -0.89
N GLY A 83 -5.53 33.47 -0.99
CA GLY A 83 -6.33 34.51 -1.60
C GLY A 83 -6.54 35.72 -0.70
N THR A 84 -7.18 36.75 -1.25
CA THR A 84 -7.58 37.98 -0.56
C THR A 84 -8.62 37.74 0.54
N ASP A 85 -9.36 36.65 0.43
CA ASP A 85 -10.31 36.12 1.41
C ASP A 85 -9.63 35.46 2.62
N GLY A 86 -8.30 35.30 2.59
CA GLY A 86 -7.52 34.60 3.61
C GLY A 86 -7.57 33.06 3.50
N ILE A 87 -8.25 32.51 2.49
CA ILE A 87 -8.32 31.06 2.27
C ILE A 87 -7.03 30.61 1.59
N THR A 88 -6.40 29.58 2.16
CA THR A 88 -5.17 29.00 1.62
C THR A 88 -5.45 27.68 0.91
N TYR A 89 -5.22 27.66 -0.39
CA TYR A 89 -5.31 26.46 -1.22
C TYR A 89 -3.94 25.80 -1.31
N THR A 90 -3.87 24.50 -1.02
CA THR A 90 -2.62 23.72 -1.11
C THR A 90 -2.69 22.78 -2.29
N TYR A 91 -1.67 22.82 -3.14
CA TYR A 91 -1.52 22.05 -4.36
C TYR A 91 -0.22 21.26 -4.37
N SER A 92 -0.19 20.16 -5.12
CA SER A 92 1.04 19.41 -5.39
C SER A 92 1.74 20.00 -6.60
N LEU A 93 3.06 20.18 -6.53
CA LEU A 93 3.87 20.64 -7.66
C LEU A 93 4.50 19.48 -8.42
N TYR A 94 4.71 19.68 -9.72
CA TYR A 94 5.33 18.71 -10.63
C TYR A 94 6.48 19.35 -11.41
N LYS A 95 7.21 18.52 -12.16
CA LYS A 95 8.36 18.95 -12.99
C LYS A 95 7.95 19.87 -14.14
N ASP A 96 6.79 19.60 -14.72
CA ASP A 96 6.21 20.42 -15.78
C ASP A 96 5.33 21.53 -15.19
N TYR A 97 5.10 22.58 -15.99
CA TYR A 97 4.25 23.67 -15.58
C TYR A 97 2.82 23.20 -15.31
N SER A 98 2.32 23.56 -14.14
CA SER A 98 0.93 23.37 -13.73
C SER A 98 0.27 24.73 -13.54
N THR A 99 -1.00 24.83 -13.93
CA THR A 99 -1.78 26.07 -13.86
C THR A 99 -2.61 26.13 -12.58
N PHE A 100 -2.56 27.26 -11.90
CA PHE A 100 -3.27 27.51 -10.65
C PHE A 100 -4.17 28.75 -10.81
N PRO A 101 -5.49 28.62 -10.62
CA PRO A 101 -6.43 29.72 -10.83
C PRO A 101 -6.46 30.69 -9.65
N LEU A 102 -6.68 31.97 -9.94
CA LEU A 102 -6.80 33.06 -8.96
C LEU A 102 -8.27 33.34 -8.66
N THR A 103 -8.91 32.44 -7.89
CA THR A 103 -10.37 32.43 -7.71
C THR A 103 -10.91 33.49 -6.74
N SER A 104 -10.05 34.10 -5.92
CA SER A 104 -10.46 35.12 -4.92
C SER A 104 -10.64 36.53 -5.51
N GLY A 105 -10.55 36.67 -6.84
CA GLY A 105 -10.75 37.94 -7.54
C GLY A 105 -9.58 38.92 -7.39
N ASP A 106 -9.89 40.22 -7.41
CA ASP A 106 -8.89 41.29 -7.32
C ASP A 106 -8.33 41.46 -5.91
N GLY A 107 -7.05 41.80 -5.82
CA GLY A 107 -6.36 42.17 -4.58
C GLY A 107 -5.02 41.46 -4.41
N THR A 108 -4.54 41.36 -3.18
CA THR A 108 -3.22 40.81 -2.87
C THR A 108 -3.29 39.32 -2.56
N TYR A 109 -2.45 38.55 -3.24
CA TYR A 109 -2.26 37.13 -3.05
C TYR A 109 -0.90 36.87 -2.41
N GLN A 110 -0.81 35.79 -1.65
CA GLN A 110 0.46 35.21 -1.22
C GLN A 110 0.62 33.83 -1.86
N VAL A 111 1.78 33.58 -2.46
CA VAL A 111 2.13 32.27 -3.00
C VAL A 111 3.41 31.77 -2.35
N GLY A 112 3.43 30.50 -1.96
CA GLY A 112 4.61 29.87 -1.38
C GLY A 112 4.85 28.47 -1.93
N VAL A 113 6.13 28.10 -2.02
CA VAL A 113 6.58 26.75 -2.36
C VAL A 113 7.22 26.13 -1.15
N TYR A 114 6.86 24.88 -0.87
CA TYR A 114 7.27 24.17 0.32
C TYR A 114 7.82 22.78 -0.04
N GLU A 115 8.91 22.40 0.62
CA GLU A 115 9.53 21.10 0.47
C GLU A 115 9.30 20.26 1.73
N ASN A 116 9.00 18.98 1.55
CA ASN A 116 8.79 18.06 2.67
C ASN A 116 10.15 17.68 3.29
N VAL A 117 10.27 17.82 4.61
CA VAL A 117 11.49 17.44 5.36
C VAL A 117 11.32 16.05 5.97
N SER A 118 10.19 15.80 6.63
CA SER A 118 9.82 14.51 7.23
C SER A 118 8.35 14.51 7.64
N ASP A 119 7.64 13.40 7.46
CA ASP A 119 6.22 13.28 7.81
C ASP A 119 5.40 14.45 7.24
N ASP A 120 4.76 15.24 8.11
CA ASP A 120 3.99 16.44 7.75
C ASP A 120 4.75 17.75 8.00
N ARG A 121 6.07 17.70 8.22
CA ARG A 121 6.92 18.89 8.37
C ARG A 121 7.43 19.35 7.02
N TYR A 122 7.16 20.61 6.71
CA TYR A 122 7.59 21.26 5.47
C TYR A 122 8.46 22.47 5.79
N THR A 123 9.44 22.73 4.94
CA THR A 123 10.22 23.97 4.96
C THR A 123 9.80 24.88 3.81
N THR A 124 9.83 26.18 4.04
CA THR A 124 9.50 27.18 3.02
C THR A 124 10.70 27.35 2.10
N LEU A 125 10.50 27.16 0.80
CA LEU A 125 11.51 27.38 -0.24
C LEU A 125 11.39 28.79 -0.83
N LEU A 126 10.17 29.24 -1.06
CA LEU A 126 9.82 30.53 -1.64
C LEU A 126 8.52 31.00 -0.99
N SER A 127 8.38 32.28 -0.66
CA SER A 127 7.10 32.86 -0.27
C SER A 127 7.07 34.32 -0.67
N GLU A 128 6.19 34.65 -1.61
CA GLU A 128 6.10 35.97 -2.22
C GLU A 128 4.65 36.45 -2.21
N THR A 129 4.49 37.77 -2.29
CA THR A 129 3.18 38.41 -2.40
C THR A 129 3.08 39.20 -3.69
N PHE A 130 1.91 39.20 -4.31
CA PHE A 130 1.67 39.93 -5.56
C PHE A 130 0.23 40.43 -5.62
N SER A 131 0.02 41.54 -6.33
CA SER A 131 -1.30 42.12 -6.55
C SER A 131 -1.87 41.67 -7.90
N VAL A 132 -3.17 41.38 -7.90
CA VAL A 132 -3.94 40.90 -9.04
C VAL A 132 -5.05 41.88 -9.35
N THR A 133 -5.20 42.21 -10.63
CA THR A 133 -6.33 42.97 -11.17
C THR A 133 -6.78 42.24 -12.43
N LEU A 134 -7.91 41.55 -12.35
CA LEU A 134 -8.46 40.73 -13.41
C LEU A 134 -9.09 41.61 -14.49
N THR A 135 -8.89 41.23 -15.74
CA THR A 135 -9.63 41.84 -16.86
C THR A 135 -11.11 41.47 -16.85
N ASP A 136 -11.43 40.26 -16.39
CA ASP A 136 -12.79 39.77 -16.19
C ASP A 136 -12.80 38.82 -14.98
N PRO A 137 -13.71 39.01 -14.00
CA PRO A 137 -13.86 38.13 -12.83
C PRO A 137 -14.07 36.65 -13.16
N LEU A 138 -14.51 36.29 -14.37
CA LEU A 138 -14.78 34.91 -14.78
C LEU A 138 -13.57 34.20 -15.39
N LYS A 139 -12.52 34.91 -15.80
CA LYS A 139 -11.35 34.29 -16.44
C LYS A 139 -10.64 33.19 -15.64
N PRO A 140 -10.50 33.28 -14.29
CA PRO A 140 -9.92 32.19 -13.50
C PRO A 140 -10.59 30.82 -13.70
N TYR A 141 -11.84 30.78 -14.18
CA TYR A 141 -12.61 29.57 -14.41
C TYR A 141 -12.56 29.05 -15.86
N LEU A 142 -11.98 29.83 -16.79
CA LEU A 142 -11.94 29.53 -18.22
C LEU A 142 -10.68 28.76 -18.65
N TYR A 143 -9.64 28.74 -17.81
CA TYR A 143 -8.38 28.06 -18.11
C TYR A 143 -8.32 26.67 -17.45
N PRO A 144 -7.66 25.69 -18.09
CA PRO A 144 -7.42 24.39 -17.49
C PRO A 144 -6.52 24.54 -16.27
N ASN A 145 -6.79 23.73 -15.24
CA ASN A 145 -6.05 23.70 -13.99
C ASN A 145 -5.83 22.25 -13.52
N GLN A 146 -5.14 22.06 -12.39
CA GLN A 146 -4.80 20.73 -11.87
C GLN A 146 -6.02 19.83 -11.59
N TYR A 147 -7.19 20.40 -11.27
CA TYR A 147 -8.42 19.64 -11.00
C TYR A 147 -9.26 19.41 -12.24
N VAL A 148 -9.31 20.39 -13.14
CA VAL A 148 -10.07 20.34 -14.38
C VAL A 148 -9.11 20.69 -15.52
N ASN A 149 -8.44 19.66 -16.03
CA ASN A 149 -7.51 19.78 -17.15
C ASN A 149 -8.23 19.44 -18.45
N PHE A 150 -8.15 20.31 -19.45
CA PHE A 150 -8.75 20.12 -20.77
C PHE A 150 -7.89 20.75 -21.85
N THR A 151 -7.95 20.18 -23.05
CA THR A 151 -7.30 20.67 -24.27
C THR A 151 -8.27 20.56 -25.43
N ALA A 152 -8.00 21.22 -26.55
CA ALA A 152 -8.87 21.18 -27.73
C ALA A 152 -9.08 19.76 -28.29
N ASP A 153 -8.12 18.86 -28.06
CA ASP A 153 -8.16 17.48 -28.56
C ASP A 153 -9.04 16.55 -27.70
N PHE A 154 -9.56 17.02 -26.57
CA PHE A 154 -10.31 16.18 -25.65
C PHE A 154 -11.75 15.94 -26.16
N LEU A 155 -12.18 14.66 -26.15
CA LEU A 155 -13.54 14.27 -26.58
C LEU A 155 -14.67 15.05 -25.88
N PRO A 156 -14.60 15.35 -24.56
CA PRO A 156 -15.60 16.20 -23.91
C PRO A 156 -15.69 17.61 -24.49
N VAL A 157 -14.58 18.18 -24.97
CA VAL A 157 -14.54 19.53 -25.56
C VAL A 157 -15.23 19.52 -26.92
N ALA A 158 -14.89 18.56 -27.78
CA ALA A 158 -15.58 18.37 -29.07
C ALA A 158 -17.09 18.14 -28.89
N LYS A 159 -17.48 17.36 -27.86
CA LYS A 159 -18.90 17.13 -27.56
C LYS A 159 -19.58 18.38 -27.00
N ALA A 160 -18.89 19.19 -26.19
CA ALA A 160 -19.41 20.45 -25.69
C ALA A 160 -19.64 21.46 -26.81
N GLU A 161 -18.74 21.52 -27.79
CA GLU A 161 -18.90 22.31 -29.01
C GLU A 161 -20.13 21.87 -29.83
N GLU A 162 -20.30 20.55 -30.05
CA GLU A 162 -21.49 20.01 -30.72
C GLU A 162 -22.80 20.37 -29.98
N LEU A 163 -22.80 20.34 -28.65
CA LEU A 163 -23.97 20.67 -27.84
C LEU A 163 -24.26 22.17 -27.77
N ALA A 164 -23.24 23.00 -28.01
CA ALA A 164 -23.36 24.45 -28.07
C ALA A 164 -23.76 24.95 -29.47
N ASP A 165 -23.62 24.11 -30.51
CA ASP A 165 -23.97 24.46 -31.88
C ASP A 165 -25.46 24.82 -32.00
N GLY A 166 -25.75 25.97 -32.61
CA GLY A 166 -27.11 26.50 -32.76
C GLY A 166 -27.77 27.05 -31.48
N ALA A 167 -27.07 27.14 -30.35
CA ALA A 167 -27.60 27.76 -29.15
C ALA A 167 -27.83 29.27 -29.32
N SER A 168 -28.91 29.79 -28.75
CA SER A 168 -29.29 31.21 -28.87
C SER A 168 -28.90 32.05 -27.65
N SER A 169 -28.45 31.40 -26.56
CA SER A 169 -28.02 32.04 -25.32
C SER A 169 -27.12 31.13 -24.49
N ASP A 170 -26.36 31.71 -23.55
CA ASP A 170 -25.57 30.96 -22.56
C ASP A 170 -26.43 29.94 -21.77
N LEU A 171 -27.68 30.29 -21.48
CA LEU A 171 -28.61 29.43 -20.76
C LEU A 171 -28.99 28.20 -21.59
N ASP A 172 -29.11 28.36 -22.91
CA ASP A 172 -29.41 27.25 -23.82
C ASP A 172 -28.23 26.29 -23.88
N ILE A 173 -27.00 26.78 -23.96
CA ILE A 173 -25.78 25.95 -23.90
C ILE A 173 -25.76 25.15 -22.59
N ILE A 174 -25.98 25.82 -21.47
CA ILE A 174 -26.02 25.19 -20.14
C ILE A 174 -27.12 24.12 -20.08
N SER A 175 -28.31 24.41 -20.60
CA SER A 175 -29.45 23.50 -20.64
C SER A 175 -29.14 22.27 -21.50
N SER A 176 -28.57 22.45 -22.69
CA SER A 176 -28.18 21.37 -23.59
C SER A 176 -27.16 20.42 -22.94
N VAL A 177 -26.11 20.97 -22.33
CA VAL A 177 -25.09 20.17 -21.62
C VAL A 177 -25.69 19.46 -20.41
N TYR A 178 -26.49 20.14 -19.60
CA TYR A 178 -27.14 19.56 -18.43
C TYR A 178 -28.08 18.40 -18.80
N ASN A 179 -28.94 18.61 -19.80
CA ASN A 179 -29.86 17.57 -20.29
C ASN A 179 -29.09 16.39 -20.87
N TYR A 180 -28.02 16.65 -21.63
CA TYR A 180 -27.16 15.59 -22.16
C TYR A 180 -26.58 14.71 -21.03
N ILE A 181 -25.99 15.34 -20.00
CA ILE A 181 -25.39 14.63 -18.86
C ILE A 181 -26.44 13.79 -18.13
N ILE A 182 -27.60 14.36 -17.82
CA ILE A 182 -28.65 13.64 -17.09
C ILE A 182 -29.19 12.48 -17.91
N THR A 183 -29.53 12.70 -19.18
CA THR A 183 -30.10 11.64 -20.01
C THR A 183 -29.09 10.50 -20.19
N HIS A 184 -27.81 10.79 -20.46
CA HIS A 184 -26.80 9.75 -20.66
C HIS A 184 -26.44 9.01 -19.36
N THR A 185 -26.29 9.73 -18.25
CA THR A 185 -25.97 9.12 -16.95
C THR A 185 -27.14 8.24 -16.48
N THR A 186 -28.36 8.78 -16.53
CA THR A 186 -29.58 8.04 -16.14
C THR A 186 -29.78 6.83 -17.05
N ARG A 187 -29.63 6.98 -18.36
CA ARG A 187 -29.74 5.86 -19.31
C ARG A 187 -28.70 4.79 -19.03
N THR A 188 -27.45 5.16 -18.79
CA THR A 188 -26.37 4.20 -18.47
C THR A 188 -26.65 3.45 -17.17
N LEU A 189 -27.06 4.16 -16.12
CA LEU A 189 -27.45 3.54 -14.85
C LEU A 189 -28.65 2.60 -15.00
N LEU A 190 -29.64 2.99 -15.79
CA LEU A 190 -30.80 2.13 -16.09
C LEU A 190 -30.38 0.87 -16.86
N HIS A 191 -29.49 0.97 -17.84
CA HIS A 191 -28.97 -0.21 -18.57
C HIS A 191 -28.16 -1.14 -17.68
N ILE A 192 -27.34 -0.61 -16.77
CA ILE A 192 -26.62 -1.44 -15.79
C ILE A 192 -27.62 -2.17 -14.89
N SER A 193 -28.65 -1.46 -14.43
CA SER A 193 -29.71 -2.03 -13.58
C SER A 193 -30.49 -3.15 -14.29
N THR A 194 -30.88 -2.96 -15.55
CA THR A 194 -31.62 -3.97 -16.32
C THR A 194 -30.76 -5.19 -16.63
N ILE A 195 -29.49 -5.01 -16.99
CA ILE A 195 -28.54 -6.11 -17.19
C ILE A 195 -28.35 -6.89 -15.90
N LEU A 196 -28.09 -6.20 -14.79
CA LEU A 196 -27.92 -6.83 -13.48
C LEU A 196 -29.16 -7.66 -13.16
N ASN A 197 -30.36 -7.07 -13.19
CA ASN A 197 -31.59 -7.75 -12.85
C ASN A 197 -31.90 -8.96 -13.76
N HIS A 198 -31.60 -8.85 -15.06
CA HIS A 198 -31.78 -9.96 -16.00
C HIS A 198 -30.87 -11.15 -15.67
N TYR A 199 -29.61 -10.90 -15.30
CA TYR A 199 -28.64 -11.96 -14.99
C TYR A 199 -28.57 -12.33 -13.51
N MET A 200 -29.26 -11.61 -12.60
CA MET A 200 -29.25 -11.89 -11.15
C MET A 200 -29.63 -13.32 -10.83
N LEU A 201 -30.70 -13.84 -11.46
CA LEU A 201 -31.13 -15.22 -11.25
C LEU A 201 -30.06 -16.21 -11.72
N GLY A 202 -29.40 -15.93 -12.85
CA GLY A 202 -28.28 -16.71 -13.36
C GLY A 202 -27.09 -16.73 -12.41
N PHE A 203 -26.72 -15.58 -11.83
CA PHE A 203 -25.66 -15.50 -10.82
C PHE A 203 -26.01 -16.27 -9.54
N ILE A 204 -27.26 -16.19 -9.07
CA ILE A 204 -27.72 -16.95 -7.90
C ILE A 204 -27.65 -18.45 -8.18
N ILE A 205 -28.12 -18.91 -9.34
CA ILE A 205 -28.05 -20.34 -9.71
C ILE A 205 -26.60 -20.78 -9.83
N ALA A 206 -25.73 -20.01 -10.48
CA ALA A 206 -24.30 -20.32 -10.60
C ALA A 206 -23.61 -20.40 -9.23
N PHE A 207 -23.95 -19.49 -8.32
CA PHE A 207 -23.43 -19.50 -6.95
C PHE A 207 -23.91 -20.73 -6.15
N LEU A 208 -25.19 -21.09 -6.26
CA LEU A 208 -25.73 -22.30 -5.62
C LEU A 208 -25.09 -23.58 -6.19
N VAL A 209 -24.91 -23.66 -7.51
CA VAL A 209 -24.21 -24.77 -8.17
C VAL A 209 -22.76 -24.85 -7.68
N LEU A 210 -22.06 -23.71 -7.60
CA LEU A 210 -20.70 -23.65 -7.07
C LEU A 210 -20.64 -24.10 -5.60
N LEU A 211 -21.60 -23.67 -4.76
CA LEU A 211 -21.68 -24.11 -3.37
C LEU A 211 -21.92 -25.62 -3.26
N ILE A 212 -22.81 -26.17 -4.09
CA ILE A 212 -23.07 -27.62 -4.13
C ILE A 212 -21.81 -28.36 -4.59
N ILE A 213 -21.11 -27.89 -5.62
CA ILE A 213 -19.84 -28.46 -6.07
C ILE A 213 -18.81 -28.41 -4.94
N CYS A 214 -18.64 -27.28 -4.26
CA CYS A 214 -17.74 -27.13 -3.11
C CYS A 214 -18.12 -28.08 -1.97
N MET A 215 -19.41 -28.24 -1.68
CA MET A 215 -19.91 -29.17 -0.65
C MET A 215 -19.62 -30.63 -1.02
N ILE A 216 -19.83 -31.02 -2.28
CA ILE A 216 -19.50 -32.35 -2.79
C ILE A 216 -17.99 -32.60 -2.72
N LEU A 217 -17.17 -31.62 -3.15
CA LEU A 217 -15.71 -31.71 -3.07
C LEU A 217 -15.25 -31.83 -1.61
N TYR A 218 -15.85 -31.10 -0.67
CA TYR A 218 -15.51 -31.19 0.75
C TYR A 218 -15.83 -32.57 1.35
N HIS A 219 -16.93 -33.20 0.93
CA HIS A 219 -17.28 -34.55 1.38
C HIS A 219 -16.48 -35.67 0.69
N THR A 220 -15.84 -35.39 -0.45
CA THR A 220 -15.07 -36.38 -1.21
C THR A 220 -13.62 -36.43 -0.70
N ASP A 221 -13.04 -37.62 -0.58
CA ASP A 221 -11.65 -37.81 -0.13
C ASP A 221 -10.63 -37.03 -0.97
N LEU A 222 -10.84 -36.98 -2.29
CA LEU A 222 -10.00 -36.21 -3.22
C LEU A 222 -10.08 -34.69 -2.98
N GLY A 223 -11.28 -34.16 -2.72
CA GLY A 223 -11.47 -32.73 -2.50
C GLY A 223 -10.98 -32.29 -1.11
N ARG A 224 -11.05 -33.16 -0.08
CA ARG A 224 -10.34 -32.93 1.18
C ARG A 224 -8.84 -32.80 0.97
N VAL A 225 -8.21 -33.69 0.19
CA VAL A 225 -6.76 -33.60 -0.08
C VAL A 225 -6.40 -32.34 -0.89
N LEU A 226 -7.22 -31.95 -1.87
CA LEU A 226 -6.97 -30.75 -2.68
C LEU A 226 -7.14 -29.44 -1.88
N PHE A 227 -8.15 -29.36 -1.00
CA PHE A 227 -8.45 -28.16 -0.20
C PHE A 227 -7.60 -28.07 1.07
N LEU A 228 -7.36 -29.20 1.76
CA LEU A 228 -6.49 -29.26 2.95
C LEU A 228 -5.00 -29.32 2.60
N GLY A 229 -4.65 -29.62 1.34
CA GLY A 229 -3.28 -29.50 0.83
C GLY A 229 -2.86 -28.06 0.51
N GLN A 230 -3.80 -27.10 0.54
CA GLN A 230 -3.48 -25.69 0.30
C GLN A 230 -2.76 -25.06 1.50
N LYS A 231 -1.93 -24.05 1.20
CA LYS A 231 -1.08 -23.34 2.18
C LYS A 231 -1.80 -22.97 3.48
N LEU A 232 -3.06 -22.51 3.39
CA LEU A 232 -3.83 -22.08 4.56
C LEU A 232 -4.11 -23.22 5.57
N ALA A 233 -4.49 -24.40 5.08
CA ALA A 233 -4.76 -25.55 5.94
C ALA A 233 -3.48 -26.14 6.55
N MET A 234 -2.36 -26.07 5.81
CA MET A 234 -1.04 -26.39 6.34
C MET A 234 -0.60 -25.37 7.40
N THR A 235 -0.85 -24.08 7.21
CA THR A 235 -0.56 -23.03 8.21
C THR A 235 -1.36 -23.28 9.49
N VAL A 236 -2.67 -23.55 9.41
CA VAL A 236 -3.49 -23.85 10.60
C VAL A 236 -3.05 -25.14 11.29
N ALA A 237 -2.70 -26.18 10.53
CA ALA A 237 -2.19 -27.44 11.10
C ALA A 237 -0.83 -27.26 11.79
N SER A 238 0.09 -26.49 11.18
CA SER A 238 1.42 -26.19 11.73
C SER A 238 1.39 -25.41 13.04
N GLY A 239 0.33 -24.62 13.29
CA GLY A 239 0.14 -23.94 14.58
C GLY A 239 -0.38 -24.85 15.70
N ARG A 240 -1.08 -25.95 15.37
CA ARG A 240 -1.69 -26.85 16.38
C ARG A 240 -0.68 -27.83 16.98
N VAL A 241 0.19 -28.41 16.15
CA VAL A 241 1.19 -29.40 16.59
C VAL A 241 2.12 -28.88 17.69
N PRO A 242 2.79 -27.73 17.54
CA PRO A 242 3.71 -27.25 18.56
C PRO A 242 3.01 -26.78 19.83
N ASN A 243 1.82 -26.19 19.73
CA ASN A 243 1.03 -25.82 20.91
C ASN A 243 0.66 -27.06 21.74
N CYS A 244 0.27 -28.15 21.08
CA CYS A 244 -0.02 -29.41 21.78
C CYS A 244 1.23 -29.99 22.43
N LEU A 245 2.32 -30.08 21.66
CA LEU A 245 3.60 -30.62 22.13
C LEU A 245 4.15 -29.81 23.31
N TYR A 246 3.99 -28.49 23.29
CA TYR A 246 4.33 -27.61 24.39
C TYR A 246 3.54 -27.87 25.66
N LEU A 247 2.21 -27.98 25.57
CA LEU A 247 1.38 -28.23 26.75
C LEU A 247 1.77 -29.54 27.43
N VAL A 248 2.04 -30.57 26.63
CA VAL A 248 2.40 -31.90 27.11
C VAL A 248 3.82 -31.90 27.72
N LEU A 249 4.80 -31.36 26.99
CA LEU A 249 6.17 -31.36 27.48
C LEU A 249 6.39 -30.40 28.66
N SER A 250 5.68 -29.26 28.71
CA SER A 250 5.73 -28.34 29.87
C SER A 250 5.04 -28.92 31.11
N SER A 251 4.09 -29.84 30.92
CA SER A 251 3.48 -30.59 32.03
C SER A 251 4.32 -31.80 32.45
N GLY A 252 5.51 -31.99 31.88
CA GLY A 252 6.43 -33.08 32.22
C GLY A 252 6.00 -34.45 31.69
N LEU A 253 5.05 -34.49 30.75
CA LEU A 253 4.59 -35.71 30.11
C LEU A 253 5.55 -36.14 28.98
N ASP A 254 5.53 -37.43 28.64
CA ASP A 254 6.43 -38.00 27.64
C ASP A 254 6.17 -37.45 26.23
N SER A 255 7.27 -37.31 25.47
CA SER A 255 7.25 -36.81 24.10
C SER A 255 6.42 -37.65 23.12
N ASN A 256 6.33 -38.98 23.31
CA ASN A 256 5.49 -39.84 22.48
C ASN A 256 3.99 -39.61 22.73
N ILE A 257 3.62 -39.32 23.99
CA ILE A 257 2.24 -38.93 24.33
C ILE A 257 1.91 -37.61 23.64
N GLY A 258 2.85 -36.66 23.63
CA GLY A 258 2.70 -35.38 22.95
C GLY A 258 2.48 -35.50 21.45
N LEU A 259 3.25 -36.35 20.78
CA LEU A 259 3.08 -36.62 19.34
C LEU A 259 1.76 -37.35 19.04
N THR A 260 1.31 -38.24 19.93
CA THR A 260 0.02 -38.94 19.77
C THR A 260 -1.16 -37.96 19.85
N LEU A 261 -1.16 -37.07 20.85
CA LEU A 261 -2.18 -36.04 21.00
C LEU A 261 -2.13 -35.01 19.86
N ALA A 262 -0.93 -34.64 19.40
CA ALA A 262 -0.78 -33.73 18.28
C ALA A 262 -1.36 -34.32 16.97
N ARG A 263 -1.23 -35.63 16.76
CA ARG A 263 -1.84 -36.33 15.62
C ARG A 263 -3.37 -36.25 15.62
N GLU A 264 -3.98 -36.43 16.79
CA GLU A 264 -5.45 -36.36 16.97
C GLU A 264 -5.99 -34.93 16.80
N LEU A 265 -5.21 -33.91 17.19
CA LEU A 265 -5.61 -32.51 17.11
C LEU A 265 -5.57 -31.92 15.68
N VAL A 266 -4.78 -32.53 14.80
CA VAL A 266 -4.54 -32.03 13.45
C VAL A 266 -5.48 -32.66 12.44
N ASN A 267 -6.37 -31.84 11.88
CA ASN A 267 -7.31 -32.23 10.82
C ASN A 267 -6.66 -32.08 9.43
N ASN A 268 -5.41 -32.52 9.25
CA ASN A 268 -4.71 -32.46 7.97
C ASN A 268 -4.01 -33.80 7.68
N PRO A 269 -4.45 -34.56 6.66
CA PRO A 269 -3.89 -35.88 6.37
C PRO A 269 -2.38 -35.87 6.09
N HIS A 270 -1.87 -34.82 5.44
CA HIS A 270 -0.44 -34.70 5.15
C HIS A 270 0.38 -34.49 6.43
N MET A 271 -0.07 -33.59 7.32
CA MET A 271 0.60 -33.37 8.60
C MET A 271 0.51 -34.60 9.52
N GLN A 272 -0.62 -35.33 9.51
CA GLN A 272 -0.73 -36.60 10.22
C GLN A 272 0.28 -37.64 9.72
N ALA A 273 0.49 -37.73 8.39
CA ALA A 273 1.50 -38.62 7.82
C ALA A 273 2.94 -38.26 8.25
N LEU A 274 3.26 -36.96 8.40
CA LEU A 274 4.56 -36.51 8.91
C LEU A 274 4.74 -36.87 10.40
N ILE A 275 3.68 -36.76 11.20
CA ILE A 275 3.68 -37.20 12.61
C ILE A 275 3.83 -38.72 12.72
N ASP A 276 3.17 -39.48 11.85
CA ASP A 276 3.28 -40.94 11.80
C ASP A 276 4.71 -41.38 11.42
N LYS A 277 5.36 -40.68 10.48
CA LYS A 277 6.78 -40.89 10.16
C LYS A 277 7.69 -40.61 11.35
N CYS A 278 7.39 -39.58 12.16
CA CYS A 278 8.13 -39.29 13.38
C CYS A 278 8.00 -40.44 14.40
N HIS A 279 6.78 -40.91 14.65
CA HIS A 279 6.52 -42.08 15.52
C HIS A 279 7.26 -43.33 15.05
N GLU A 280 7.28 -43.57 13.73
CA GLU A 280 7.99 -44.70 13.14
C GLU A 280 9.50 -44.63 13.39
N ASN A 281 10.12 -43.45 13.24
CA ASN A 281 11.55 -43.28 13.54
C ASN A 281 11.86 -43.58 15.02
N ILE A 282 11.00 -43.14 15.95
CA ILE A 282 11.17 -43.42 17.38
C ILE A 282 11.05 -44.92 17.67
N ARG A 283 10.09 -45.60 17.03
CA ARG A 283 9.94 -47.07 17.15
C ARG A 283 11.15 -47.84 16.63
N HIS A 284 11.85 -47.32 15.63
CA HIS A 284 13.10 -47.88 15.13
C HIS A 284 14.32 -47.61 16.06
N GLY A 285 14.10 -46.96 17.21
CA GLY A 285 15.13 -46.72 18.22
C GLY A 285 15.84 -45.38 18.09
N GLU A 286 15.40 -44.49 17.19
CA GLU A 286 15.92 -43.14 17.12
C GLU A 286 15.42 -42.30 18.31
N SER A 287 16.26 -41.41 18.82
CA SER A 287 15.83 -40.47 19.86
C SER A 287 14.77 -39.52 19.32
N PHE A 288 13.85 -39.06 20.18
CA PHE A 288 12.84 -38.06 19.84
C PHE A 288 13.44 -36.86 19.09
N ASP A 289 14.62 -36.43 19.54
CA ASP A 289 15.35 -35.31 18.97
C ASP A 289 15.67 -35.50 17.48
N LYS A 290 16.18 -36.68 17.14
CA LYS A 290 16.54 -37.03 15.76
C LYS A 290 15.31 -37.36 14.94
N ALA A 291 14.32 -38.02 15.53
CA ALA A 291 13.06 -38.34 14.87
C ALA A 291 12.30 -37.07 14.44
N LEU A 292 12.24 -36.05 15.31
CA LEU A 292 11.58 -34.78 15.03
C LEU A 292 12.26 -34.04 13.87
N LEU A 293 13.60 -33.99 13.85
CA LEU A 293 14.38 -33.37 12.77
C LEU A 293 14.17 -34.08 11.41
N LEU A 294 14.08 -35.42 11.40
CA LEU A 294 13.91 -36.22 10.18
C LEU A 294 12.46 -36.29 9.67
N SER A 295 11.49 -36.01 10.54
CA SER A 295 10.06 -36.11 10.23
C SER A 295 9.58 -35.07 9.22
N GLY A 296 10.21 -33.88 9.18
CA GLY A 296 9.79 -32.76 8.34
C GLY A 296 8.51 -32.05 8.80
N ILE A 297 8.06 -32.30 10.04
CA ILE A 297 6.90 -31.63 10.66
C ILE A 297 7.15 -30.12 10.81
N PHE A 298 8.39 -29.77 11.13
CA PHE A 298 8.85 -28.41 11.40
C PHE A 298 10.05 -28.07 10.54
N SER A 299 10.29 -26.78 10.32
CA SER A 299 11.61 -26.31 9.86
C SER A 299 12.70 -26.81 10.81
N GLN A 300 13.89 -27.11 10.27
CA GLN A 300 15.01 -27.68 11.04
C GLN A 300 15.35 -26.82 12.28
N MET A 301 15.34 -25.49 12.10
CA MET A 301 15.56 -24.53 13.19
C MET A 301 14.54 -24.67 14.32
N TYR A 302 13.26 -24.80 13.97
CA TYR A 302 12.18 -24.90 14.96
C TYR A 302 12.16 -26.27 15.67
N ALA A 303 12.47 -27.35 14.94
CA ALA A 303 12.67 -28.67 15.54
C ALA A 303 13.83 -28.67 16.55
N SER A 304 14.96 -28.04 16.23
CA SER A 304 16.10 -27.90 17.16
C SER A 304 15.72 -27.15 18.43
N TRP A 305 14.90 -26.10 18.33
CA TRP A 305 14.41 -25.38 19.52
C TRP A 305 13.58 -26.26 20.44
N ILE A 306 12.63 -27.00 19.90
CA ILE A 306 11.79 -27.93 20.68
C ILE A 306 12.66 -28.96 21.43
N VAL A 307 13.69 -29.47 20.77
CA VAL A 307 14.67 -30.41 21.37
C VAL A 307 15.47 -29.78 22.50
N ILE A 308 15.89 -28.53 22.36
CA ILE A 308 16.62 -27.84 23.42
C ILE A 308 15.71 -27.57 24.62
N GLY A 309 14.46 -27.17 24.35
CA GLY A 309 13.46 -26.96 25.40
C GLY A 309 13.12 -28.22 26.16
N SER A 310 12.97 -29.35 25.48
CA SER A 310 12.68 -30.62 26.14
C SER A 310 13.81 -31.05 27.08
N ARG A 311 15.07 -30.78 26.71
CA ARG A 311 16.25 -31.09 27.53
C ARG A 311 16.48 -30.11 28.68
N THR A 312 16.17 -28.82 28.47
CA THR A 312 16.42 -27.75 29.45
C THR A 312 15.24 -27.49 30.38
N GLY A 313 14.05 -27.97 30.04
CA GLY A 313 12.81 -27.68 30.75
C GLY A 313 12.22 -26.29 30.46
N GLU A 314 12.90 -25.45 29.66
CA GLU A 314 12.46 -24.07 29.34
C GLU A 314 11.55 -24.00 28.11
N MET A 315 10.47 -24.78 28.11
CA MET A 315 9.57 -24.89 26.95
C MET A 315 8.78 -23.61 26.61
N GLU A 316 8.56 -22.74 27.58
CA GLU A 316 7.79 -21.48 27.45
C GLU A 316 8.41 -20.53 26.42
N SER A 317 9.74 -20.54 26.33
CA SER A 317 10.51 -19.68 25.46
C SER A 317 10.42 -20.05 23.97
N ILE A 318 10.12 -21.32 23.66
CA ILE A 318 10.15 -21.90 22.30
C ILE A 318 8.81 -21.76 21.59
N VAL A 319 7.69 -21.81 22.32
CA VAL A 319 6.36 -21.52 21.74
C VAL A 319 6.16 -20.04 21.46
N SER A 320 6.84 -19.15 22.20
CA SER A 320 6.85 -17.73 21.83
C SER A 320 7.60 -17.46 20.51
N GLN A 321 8.47 -18.40 20.10
CA GLN A 321 9.27 -18.37 18.88
C GLN A 321 8.62 -19.19 17.75
N ARG A 322 7.31 -19.01 17.55
CA ARG A 322 6.58 -19.51 16.37
C ARG A 322 7.31 -19.09 15.09
N GLU A 323 7.29 -19.96 14.07
CA GLU A 323 8.01 -19.78 12.81
C GLU A 323 7.99 -18.31 12.38
N ILE A 324 9.18 -17.71 12.37
CA ILE A 324 9.38 -16.33 11.97
C ILE A 324 8.79 -16.19 10.56
N ASN A 325 7.60 -15.56 10.47
CA ASN A 325 6.87 -15.06 9.30
C ASN A 325 5.38 -15.43 9.25
N THR A 326 4.89 -16.50 9.90
CA THR A 326 3.51 -16.99 9.66
C THR A 326 2.52 -16.71 10.79
N ASP A 327 2.96 -16.63 12.05
CA ASP A 327 2.05 -16.53 13.20
C ASP A 327 2.64 -15.75 14.39
N THR A 328 3.55 -14.81 14.12
CA THR A 328 4.19 -13.97 15.14
C THR A 328 3.51 -12.60 15.23
N ALA A 329 3.12 -12.17 16.43
CA ALA A 329 2.56 -10.81 16.65
C ALA A 329 3.56 -9.68 16.34
N SER A 330 4.87 -9.93 16.47
CA SER A 330 5.94 -9.00 16.08
C SER A 330 7.22 -9.76 15.71
N TYR A 331 7.66 -9.59 14.46
CA TYR A 331 8.89 -10.17 13.92
C TYR A 331 10.13 -9.83 14.78
N LEU A 332 10.24 -8.58 15.25
CA LEU A 332 11.36 -8.10 16.05
C LEU A 332 11.46 -8.82 17.40
N THR A 333 10.32 -9.10 18.03
CA THR A 333 10.26 -9.79 19.33
C THR A 333 10.65 -11.25 19.18
N ALA A 334 10.15 -11.94 18.16
CA ALA A 334 10.55 -13.33 17.89
C ALA A 334 12.03 -13.44 17.48
N LEU A 335 12.53 -12.52 16.65
CA LEU A 335 13.94 -12.51 16.26
C LEU A 335 14.86 -12.32 17.48
N ARG A 336 14.52 -11.43 18.41
CA ARG A 336 15.29 -11.24 19.66
C ARG A 336 15.26 -12.47 20.57
N ALA A 337 14.11 -13.12 20.70
CA ALA A 337 13.97 -14.35 21.48
C ALA A 337 14.79 -15.49 20.86
N ALA A 338 14.70 -15.67 19.54
CA ALA A 338 15.49 -16.63 18.76
C ALA A 338 17.00 -16.41 18.92
N LEU A 339 17.45 -15.15 18.80
CA LEU A 339 18.87 -14.79 18.98
C LEU A 339 19.39 -15.10 20.37
N ARG A 340 18.56 -14.99 21.41
CA ARG A 340 18.95 -15.33 22.80
C ARG A 340 19.28 -16.82 22.95
N GLN A 341 18.67 -17.68 22.14
CA GLN A 341 18.84 -19.14 22.24
C GLN A 341 19.88 -19.71 21.28
N ILE A 342 20.39 -18.91 20.34
CA ILE A 342 21.29 -19.39 19.29
C ILE A 342 22.55 -20.06 19.85
N ASN A 343 23.08 -19.55 20.97
CA ASN A 343 24.24 -20.14 21.64
C ASN A 343 23.93 -21.56 22.10
N GLY A 344 22.77 -21.78 22.74
CA GLY A 344 22.33 -23.11 23.17
C GLY A 344 22.20 -24.11 22.02
N ILE A 345 21.69 -23.65 20.87
CA ILE A 345 21.59 -24.48 19.65
C ILE A 345 22.95 -24.90 19.14
N ILE A 346 23.89 -23.95 19.02
CA ILE A 346 25.23 -24.22 18.51
C ILE A 346 25.96 -25.22 19.43
N TYR A 347 25.77 -25.12 20.76
CA TYR A 347 26.37 -26.05 21.71
C TYR A 347 25.79 -27.47 21.65
N THR A 348 24.48 -27.63 21.42
CA THR A 348 23.82 -28.94 21.41
C THR A 348 23.83 -29.63 20.05
N SER A 349 24.10 -28.88 18.97
CA SER A 349 24.02 -29.37 17.59
C SER A 349 25.40 -29.74 17.00
N ALA A 350 26.37 -30.11 17.85
CA ALA A 350 27.71 -30.51 17.42
C ALA A 350 27.73 -31.70 16.45
N ALA A 351 26.70 -32.56 16.48
CA ALA A 351 26.54 -33.69 15.56
C ALA A 351 26.29 -33.25 14.10
N GLU A 352 25.88 -32.00 13.87
CA GLU A 352 25.54 -31.43 12.56
C GLU A 352 26.64 -30.47 12.04
N ASN A 353 27.89 -30.70 12.43
CA ASN A 353 29.06 -29.85 12.09
C ASN A 353 28.97 -28.39 12.57
N MET A 354 28.05 -28.05 13.47
CA MET A 354 28.08 -26.75 14.13
C MET A 354 29.17 -26.75 15.20
N ILE A 355 30.07 -25.76 15.11
CA ILE A 355 31.19 -25.62 16.05
C ILE A 355 30.92 -24.40 16.93
N ALA A 356 30.78 -24.65 18.23
CA ALA A 356 30.69 -23.57 19.21
C ALA A 356 31.98 -22.75 19.25
N MET A 357 31.86 -21.44 19.51
CA MET A 357 33.00 -20.53 19.56
C MET A 357 34.10 -21.02 20.50
N ASP A 358 33.73 -21.48 21.71
CA ASP A 358 34.68 -22.04 22.66
C ASP A 358 35.35 -23.32 22.14
N SER A 359 34.64 -24.15 21.37
CA SER A 359 35.24 -25.34 20.72
C SER A 359 36.26 -24.95 19.65
N SER A 360 35.96 -23.92 18.85
CA SER A 360 36.89 -23.37 17.86
C SER A 360 38.14 -22.76 18.52
N ILE A 361 37.97 -22.00 19.61
CA ILE A 361 39.07 -21.42 20.38
C ILE A 361 39.95 -22.52 20.99
N LEU A 362 39.33 -23.56 21.56
CA LEU A 362 40.06 -24.71 22.11
C LEU A 362 40.85 -25.46 21.02
N GLN A 363 40.30 -25.57 19.81
CA GLN A 363 41.00 -26.18 18.67
C GLN A 363 42.20 -25.33 18.23
N LEU A 364 42.04 -24.00 18.13
CA LEU A 364 43.16 -23.09 17.82
C LEU A 364 44.30 -23.18 18.84
N TYR A 365 43.97 -23.38 20.12
CA TYR A 365 44.97 -23.63 21.17
C TYR A 365 45.68 -24.97 20.97
N LYS A 366 44.93 -26.05 20.72
CA LYS A 366 45.49 -27.39 20.46
C LYS A 366 46.41 -27.41 19.23
N ASP A 367 46.07 -26.61 18.22
CA ASP A 367 46.86 -26.44 17.00
C ASP A 367 48.08 -25.52 17.21
N GLY A 368 48.30 -25.01 18.43
CA GLY A 368 49.44 -24.15 18.78
C GLY A 368 49.37 -22.73 18.19
N ARG A 369 48.21 -22.31 17.68
CA ARG A 369 48.03 -21.02 17.00
C ARG A 369 47.79 -19.85 17.94
N ILE A 370 47.31 -20.14 19.16
CA ILE A 370 47.06 -19.17 20.22
C ILE A 370 47.59 -19.70 21.55
N ASP A 371 47.99 -18.82 22.45
CA ASP A 371 48.49 -19.16 23.77
C ASP A 371 47.35 -19.33 24.80
N LYS A 372 47.67 -19.95 25.94
CA LYS A 372 46.69 -20.30 26.98
C LYS A 372 45.95 -19.09 27.53
N HIS A 373 46.64 -17.95 27.65
CA HIS A 373 46.04 -16.72 28.15
C HIS A 373 44.99 -16.18 27.17
N THR A 374 45.34 -16.09 25.88
CA THR A 374 44.41 -15.64 24.83
C THR A 374 43.22 -16.58 24.66
N ALA A 375 43.43 -17.90 24.79
CA ALA A 375 42.34 -18.87 24.72
C ALA A 375 41.32 -18.69 25.87
N ILE A 376 41.75 -18.29 27.06
CA ILE A 376 40.87 -18.07 28.23
C ILE A 376 40.19 -16.69 28.15
N SER A 377 40.90 -15.64 27.73
CA SER A 377 40.34 -14.28 27.68
C SER A 377 39.26 -14.12 26.62
N GLU A 378 39.40 -14.80 25.48
CA GLU A 378 38.46 -14.70 24.35
C GLU A 378 37.33 -15.74 24.40
N ALA A 379 37.35 -16.65 25.38
CA ALA A 379 36.29 -17.65 25.55
C ALA A 379 35.02 -17.03 26.11
N VAL A 380 33.86 -17.50 25.62
CA VAL A 380 32.55 -17.10 26.13
C VAL A 380 32.37 -17.52 27.58
N ASN A 381 32.93 -18.67 27.98
CA ASN A 381 33.03 -19.08 29.38
C ASN A 381 34.49 -19.34 29.81
N PRO A 382 35.20 -18.32 30.33
CA PRO A 382 36.60 -18.42 30.72
C PRO A 382 36.88 -19.49 31.79
N GLU A 383 35.96 -19.71 32.73
CA GLU A 383 36.13 -20.71 33.79
C GLU A 383 36.10 -22.14 33.25
N ILE A 384 35.13 -22.45 32.37
CA ILE A 384 35.03 -23.75 31.72
C ILE A 384 36.24 -23.98 30.80
N MET A 385 36.66 -22.94 30.06
CA MET A 385 37.84 -22.99 29.20
C MET A 385 39.10 -23.28 30.01
N SER A 386 39.31 -22.57 31.12
CA SER A 386 40.44 -22.79 32.03
C SER A 386 40.46 -24.22 32.57
N LYS A 387 39.31 -24.77 33.00
CA LYS A 387 39.21 -26.17 33.44
C LYS A 387 39.58 -27.14 32.31
N ARG A 388 39.09 -26.94 31.10
CA ARG A 388 39.40 -27.80 29.94
C ARG A 388 40.88 -27.75 29.55
N LEU A 389 41.51 -26.58 29.61
CA LEU A 389 42.93 -26.37 29.31
C LEU A 389 43.87 -26.89 30.41
N ASN A 390 43.36 -27.14 31.62
CA ASN A 390 44.13 -27.78 32.70
C ASN A 390 44.05 -29.32 32.66
N LEU A 391 43.10 -29.87 31.89
CA LEU A 391 42.92 -31.31 31.68
C LEU A 391 43.63 -31.83 30.42
N LEU A 392 44.12 -30.91 29.58
CA LEU A 392 44.96 -31.15 28.40
C LEU A 392 46.42 -30.94 28.79
#